data_AF-A0A7S3XAN8-F1
#
_entry.id   AF-A0A7S3XAN8-F1
#
_cell.length_a   1.000
_cell.length_b   1.000
_cell.length_c   1.000
_cell.angle_alpha   90.00
_cell.angle_beta   90.00
_cell.angle_gamma   90.00
#
_symmetry.space_group_name_H-M   'P 1'
#
loop_
_entity.id
_entity.type
_entity.pdbx_description
1 polymer ?
#
loop_
_entity_poly.entity_id
_entity_poly.type
_entity_poly.pdbx_seq_one_letter_code
_entity_poly.pdbx_strand_id
1 'polypeptide(L)'
;LHTMHVDLAVVFGLVTFVCNFVPEFGPFFAMLLPLPVILFNGRLERPLVNVLLAFLFQLGLKLLIGNIVEVKLVEKQQIMHMHPVTILFFLAYFGWIWGAT
;
A
#
# COMPACT_ATOMS: atom_id res chain seq x y z
N LEU A 1 -8.63 -12.91 -3.47
CA LEU A 1 -7.75 -13.18 -4.63
C LEU A 1 -7.67 -14.68 -4.94
N HIS A 2 -7.34 -15.56 -3.98
CA HIS A 2 -7.40 -17.02 -4.20
C HIS A 2 -8.83 -17.55 -4.46
N THR A 3 -9.85 -16.88 -3.89
CA THR A 3 -11.27 -17.19 -4.12
C THR A 3 -11.78 -16.79 -5.51
N MET A 4 -11.02 -15.99 -6.28
CA MET A 4 -11.43 -15.46 -7.59
C MET A 4 -10.68 -16.08 -8.78
N HIS A 5 -9.94 -17.18 -8.60
CA HIS A 5 -9.17 -17.83 -9.68
C HIS A 5 -8.22 -16.86 -10.43
N VAL A 6 -7.71 -15.85 -9.73
CA VAL A 6 -6.64 -14.99 -10.26
C VAL A 6 -5.33 -15.59 -9.77
N ASP A 7 -4.67 -16.38 -10.63
CA ASP A 7 -3.39 -17.08 -10.37
C ASP A 7 -2.26 -16.15 -9.91
N LEU A 8 -2.40 -14.84 -10.11
CA LEU A 8 -1.37 -13.85 -9.84
C LEU A 8 -1.41 -13.24 -8.42
N ALA A 9 -2.21 -13.81 -7.51
CA ALA A 9 -2.38 -13.32 -6.13
C ALA A 9 -1.06 -13.12 -5.37
N VAL A 10 -0.15 -14.09 -5.49
CA VAL A 10 1.16 -14.06 -4.81
C VAL A 10 2.05 -12.95 -5.38
N VAL A 11 2.05 -12.79 -6.70
CA VAL A 11 2.82 -11.73 -7.38
C VAL A 11 2.31 -10.35 -7.00
N PHE A 12 0.98 -10.15 -6.92
CA PHE A 12 0.43 -8.90 -6.41
C PHE A 12 0.78 -8.64 -4.95
N GLY A 13 0.79 -9.68 -4.11
CA GLY A 13 1.26 -9.57 -2.73
C GLY A 13 2.71 -9.10 -2.64
N LEU A 14 3.59 -9.67 -3.47
CA LEU A 14 5.00 -9.30 -3.53
C LEU A 14 5.21 -7.89 -4.07
N VAL A 15 4.50 -7.50 -5.14
CA VAL A 15 4.55 -6.13 -5.68
C VAL A 15 4.01 -5.13 -4.64
N THR A 16 2.94 -5.47 -3.93
CA THR A 16 2.40 -4.63 -2.84
C THR A 16 3.43 -4.45 -1.73
N PHE A 17 4.13 -5.52 -1.35
CA PHE A 17 5.21 -5.47 -0.35
C PHE A 17 6.34 -4.53 -0.78
N VAL A 18 6.81 -4.64 -2.03
CA VAL A 18 7.87 -3.78 -2.56
C VAL A 18 7.41 -2.32 -2.68
N CYS A 19 6.20 -2.08 -3.20
CA CYS A 19 5.65 -0.74 -3.33
C CYS A 19 5.43 -0.05 -1.99
N ASN A 20 5.07 -0.79 -0.93
CA ASN A 20 4.86 -0.26 0.43
C ASN A 20 6.11 0.31 1.12
N PHE A 21 7.26 0.35 0.44
CA PHE A 21 8.43 1.09 0.91
C PHE A 21 8.15 2.58 1.11
N VAL A 22 7.35 3.21 0.24
CA VAL A 22 6.93 4.61 0.39
C VAL A 22 5.57 4.66 1.08
N PRO A 23 5.48 5.24 2.30
CA PRO A 23 4.22 5.39 3.01
C PRO A 23 3.19 6.11 2.14
N GLU A 24 1.93 5.67 2.22
CA GLU A 24 0.76 6.18 1.49
C GLU A 24 0.78 6.06 -0.06
N PHE A 25 1.88 6.40 -0.72
CA PHE A 25 2.05 6.30 -2.17
C PHE A 25 2.14 4.84 -2.64
N GLY A 26 2.95 4.03 -1.97
CA GLY A 26 3.11 2.60 -2.26
C GLY A 26 1.80 1.81 -2.30
N PRO A 27 0.99 1.87 -1.23
CA PRO A 27 -0.31 1.22 -1.18
C PRO A 27 -1.26 1.69 -2.30
N PHE A 28 -1.19 2.97 -2.70
CA PHE A 28 -2.06 3.52 -3.74
C PHE A 28 -1.73 2.93 -5.12
N PHE A 29 -0.46 2.84 -5.48
CA PHE A 29 -0.03 2.18 -6.71
C PHE A 29 -0.30 0.67 -6.68
N ALA A 30 -0.11 0.02 -5.54
CA ALA A 30 -0.41 -1.39 -5.37
C ALA A 30 -1.91 -1.72 -5.50
N MET A 31 -2.80 -0.78 -5.15
CA MET A 31 -4.26 -0.90 -5.39
C MET A 31 -4.64 -0.81 -6.86
N LEU A 32 -3.88 -0.07 -7.67
CA LEU A 32 -4.17 0.09 -9.09
C LEU A 32 -3.79 -1.15 -9.91
N LEU A 33 -2.70 -1.83 -9.54
CA LEU A 33 -2.15 -3.00 -10.25
C LEU A 33 -3.15 -4.15 -10.50
N PRO A 34 -3.98 -4.58 -9.53
CA PRO A 34 -4.91 -5.68 -9.74
C PRO A 34 -6.13 -5.29 -10.59
N LEU A 35 -6.49 -4.00 -10.68
CA LEU A 35 -7.68 -3.55 -11.42
C LEU A 35 -7.65 -3.93 -12.92
N PRO A 36 -6.60 -3.62 -13.70
CA PRO A 36 -6.56 -3.99 -15.11
C PRO A 36 -6.52 -5.52 -15.30
N VAL A 37 -5.84 -6.25 -14.41
CA VAL A 37 -5.73 -7.71 -14.52
C VAL A 37 -7.08 -8.40 -14.30
N ILE A 38 -7.91 -7.90 -13.40
CA ILE A 38 -9.27 -8.40 -13.20
C ILE A 38 -10.17 -8.02 -14.40
N LEU A 39 -9.98 -6.83 -14.97
CA LEU A 39 -10.79 -6.31 -16.07
C LEU A 39 -10.54 -7.05 -17.40
N PHE A 40 -9.29 -7.47 -17.65
CA PHE A 40 -8.92 -8.27 -18.82
C PHE A 40 -9.11 -9.78 -18.64
N ASN A 41 -9.54 -10.24 -17.47
CA ASN A 41 -9.79 -11.67 -17.23
C ASN A 41 -11.17 -12.08 -17.75
N GLY A 42 -11.21 -12.64 -18.96
CA GLY A 42 -12.42 -13.09 -19.65
C GLY A 42 -13.15 -14.29 -19.01
N ARG A 43 -12.62 -14.85 -17.91
CA ARG A 43 -13.26 -15.96 -17.18
C ARG A 43 -14.31 -15.50 -16.17
N LEU A 44 -14.38 -14.20 -15.87
CA LEU A 44 -15.31 -13.65 -14.89
C LEU A 44 -16.62 -13.25 -15.56
N GLU A 45 -17.75 -13.77 -15.08
CA GLU A 45 -19.08 -13.43 -15.59
C GLU A 45 -19.46 -11.96 -15.38
N ARG A 46 -18.85 -11.27 -14.39
CA ARG A 46 -19.09 -9.87 -14.05
C ARG A 46 -17.79 -9.14 -13.63
N PRO A 47 -16.91 -8.80 -14.57
CA PRO A 47 -15.60 -8.23 -14.26
C PRO A 47 -15.69 -6.90 -13.50
N LEU A 48 -16.67 -6.04 -13.84
CA LEU A 48 -16.84 -4.74 -13.18
C LEU A 48 -17.22 -4.83 -11.69
N VAL A 49 -18.09 -5.78 -11.33
CA VAL A 49 -18.51 -5.98 -9.94
C VAL A 49 -17.33 -6.51 -9.11
N ASN A 50 -16.51 -7.38 -9.70
CA ASN A 50 -15.35 -7.96 -9.03
C ASN A 50 -14.23 -6.93 -8.85
N VAL A 51 -14.02 -6.04 -9.82
CA VAL A 51 -13.11 -4.88 -9.69
C VAL A 51 -13.55 -3.98 -8.53
N LEU A 52 -14.84 -3.66 -8.46
CA LEU A 52 -15.37 -2.78 -7.42
C LEU A 52 -15.26 -3.43 -6.02
N LEU A 53 -15.58 -4.71 -5.89
CA LEU A 53 -15.40 -5.46 -4.64
C LEU A 53 -13.93 -5.55 -4.22
N ALA A 54 -13.01 -5.84 -5.15
CA ALA A 54 -11.59 -5.92 -4.86
C ALA A 54 -11.04 -4.56 -4.40
N PHE A 55 -11.44 -3.48 -5.07
CA PHE A 55 -11.03 -2.12 -4.71
C PHE A 55 -11.56 -1.71 -3.33
N LEU A 56 -12.85 -1.93 -3.05
CA LEU A 56 -13.44 -1.63 -1.74
C LEU A 56 -12.82 -2.45 -0.62
N PHE A 57 -12.54 -3.72 -0.85
CA PHE A 57 -11.89 -4.57 0.13
C PHE A 57 -10.46 -4.09 0.43
N GLN A 58 -9.69 -3.74 -0.60
CA GLN A 58 -8.32 -3.27 -0.43
C GLN A 58 -8.28 -1.89 0.25
N LEU A 59 -9.19 -0.98 -0.11
CA LEU A 59 -9.38 0.29 0.60
C LEU A 59 -9.74 0.08 2.07
N GLY A 60 -10.69 -0.81 2.36
CA GLY A 60 -11.08 -1.13 3.74
C GLY A 60 -9.90 -1.65 4.56
N LEU A 61 -9.09 -2.55 3.99
CA LEU A 61 -7.88 -3.04 4.64
C LEU A 61 -6.84 -1.93 4.86
N LYS A 62 -6.61 -1.04 3.88
CA LYS A 62 -5.68 0.09 4.05
C LYS A 62 -6.15 1.03 5.16
N LEU A 63 -7.44 1.36 5.22
CA LEU A 63 -7.98 2.22 6.26
C LEU A 63 -7.88 1.57 7.65
N LEU A 64 -8.18 0.28 7.77
CA LEU A 64 -8.07 -0.43 9.04
C LEU A 64 -6.62 -0.57 9.49
N ILE A 65 -5.73 -1.02 8.62
CA ILE A 65 -4.34 -1.31 8.98
C ILE A 65 -3.55 -0.01 9.10
N GLY A 66 -3.61 0.86 8.09
CA GLY A 66 -2.84 2.11 8.04
C GLY A 66 -3.35 3.20 8.98
N ASN A 67 -4.67 3.32 9.20
CA ASN A 67 -5.17 4.39 10.09
C ASN A 67 -5.46 3.93 11.52
N ILE A 68 -5.83 2.67 11.75
CA ILE A 68 -6.23 2.21 13.10
C ILE A 68 -5.13 1.39 13.75
N VAL A 69 -4.63 0.36 13.07
CA VAL A 69 -3.62 -0.53 13.65
C VAL A 69 -2.28 0.20 13.76
N GLU A 70 -1.85 0.89 12.72
CA GLU A 70 -0.58 1.62 12.70
C GLU A 70 -0.59 2.74 13.75
N VAL A 71 -1.63 3.57 13.81
CA VAL A 71 -1.75 4.62 14.83
C VAL A 71 -1.72 4.04 16.23
N LYS A 72 -2.46 2.97 16.51
CA LYS A 72 -2.42 2.32 17.83
C LYS A 72 -1.07 1.68 18.15
N LEU A 73 -0.35 1.19 17.15
CA LEU A 73 0.97 0.61 17.33
C LEU A 73 2.00 1.69 17.62
N VAL A 74 1.97 2.79 16.88
CA VAL A 74 2.79 3.98 17.11
C VAL A 74 2.50 4.61 18.47
N GLU A 75 1.22 4.73 18.86
CA GLU A 75 0.82 5.18 20.20
C GLU A 75 1.35 4.28 21.32
N LYS A 76 1.32 2.95 21.12
CA LYS A 76 1.88 1.99 22.08
C LYS A 76 3.40 2.04 22.14
N GLN A 77 4.05 2.43 21.05
CA GLN A 77 5.48 2.68 21.01
C GLN A 77 5.76 4.09 21.54
N GLN A 78 5.66 4.25 22.86
CA GLN A 78 6.01 5.47 23.60
C GLN A 78 7.47 5.97 23.41
N ILE A 79 8.25 5.29 22.57
CA ILE A 79 9.71 5.37 22.45
C ILE A 79 10.12 5.58 20.98
N MET A 80 9.46 6.45 20.23
CA MET A 80 10.12 7.00 19.03
C MET A 80 11.15 8.06 19.49
N HIS A 81 12.18 7.62 20.21
CA HIS A 81 13.33 8.43 20.60
C HIS A 81 14.25 8.63 19.39
N MET A 82 13.70 9.11 18.27
CA MET A 82 14.55 9.59 17.19
C MET A 82 15.15 10.90 17.65
N HIS A 83 16.46 10.88 17.90
CA HIS A 83 17.19 12.07 18.26
C HIS A 83 16.96 13.14 17.17
N PRO A 84 16.60 14.39 17.51
CA PRO A 84 16.24 15.42 16.52
C PRO A 84 17.28 15.60 15.42
N VAL A 85 18.56 15.37 15.73
CA VAL A 85 19.67 15.41 14.79
C VAL A 85 19.53 14.36 13.67
N THR A 86 19.05 13.16 13.96
CA THR A 86 18.83 12.11 12.96
C THR A 86 17.74 12.50 11.97
N ILE A 87 16.68 13.14 12.47
CA ILE A 87 15.57 13.64 11.64
C ILE A 87 16.08 14.75 10.72
N LEU A 88 16.84 15.71 11.26
CA LEU A 88 17.44 16.79 10.48
C LEU A 88 18.44 16.27 9.43
N PHE A 89 19.23 15.26 9.77
CA PHE A 89 20.18 14.65 8.85
C PHE A 89 19.48 14.00 7.65
N PHE A 90 18.47 13.17 7.88
CA PHE A 90 17.70 12.57 6.79
C PHE A 90 16.91 13.59 5.99
N LEU A 91 16.33 14.60 6.64
CA LEU A 91 15.61 15.67 5.96
C LEU A 91 16.53 16.46 5.02
N ALA A 92 17.74 16.81 5.47
CA ALA A 92 18.73 17.48 4.62
C ALA A 92 19.23 16.57 3.49
N TYR A 93 19.50 15.29 3.79
CA TYR A 93 19.99 14.31 2.81
C TYR A 93 18.97 14.04 1.70
N PHE A 94 17.72 13.75 2.06
CA PHE A 94 16.66 13.52 1.08
C PHE A 94 16.21 14.82 0.40
N GLY A 95 16.21 15.96 1.11
CA GLY A 95 15.95 17.27 0.52
C GLY A 95 16.98 17.64 -0.56
N TRP A 96 18.23 17.23 -0.40
CA TRP A 96 19.28 17.36 -1.41
C TRP A 96 19.08 16.41 -2.61
N ILE A 97 18.73 15.14 -2.36
CA ILE A 97 18.45 14.16 -3.44
C ILE A 97 17.25 14.59 -4.30
N TRP A 98 16.20 15.11 -3.66
CA TRP A 98 14.93 15.44 -4.32
C TRP A 98 14.83 16.90 -4.75
N GLY A 99 15.85 17.73 -4.47
CA GLY A 99 15.93 19.11 -4.93
C GLY A 99 14.79 19.99 -4.39
N ALA A 100 14.59 20.02 -3.08
CA ALA A 100 13.71 21.01 -2.45
C ALA A 100 14.34 22.41 -2.32
N THR A 101 15.41 22.67 -3.08
CA THR A 101 16.05 23.99 -3.27
C THR A 101 16.43 24.16 -4.72
#